data_AF-A0A455UIU3-F1
#
_entry.id   AF-A0A455UIU3-F1
#
_cell.length_a   1.000
_cell.length_b   1.000
_cell.length_c   1.000
_cell.angle_alpha   90.00
_cell.angle_beta   90.00
_cell.angle_gamma   90.00
#
_symmetry.space_group_name_H-M   'P 1'
#
loop_
_entity.id
_entity.type
_entity.pdbx_description
1 polymer ?
#
loop_
_entity_poly.entity_id
_entity_poly.type
_entity_poly.pdbx_seq_one_letter_code
_entity_poly.pdbx_strand_id
1 'polypeptide(L)'
;MTVTATTTSPALRARRTWNIDQWGSGYFDVDDHGQALVRPLGSDAEGPALPLSGLVRQLQSAGLRLPVLVRFSDILHDRVEQLCGAFDAAMRDCEYQGGYTAVYPIKVNQQRRVVEEILATAERGSGRVGLEAGSKPELLAVLALSDSGSSLIVCNGYKDREYVRLALLGEKLGHKVYLVVEKLSELQLILEEARELEVTPVSACAPALPLWVKVSGKIPAVKNPSSA
;
A
#
# COMPACT_ATOMS: atom_id res chain seq x y z
N MET A 1 -5.75 -45.12 35.50
CA MET A 1 -5.87 -43.81 34.83
C MET A 1 -4.70 -43.68 33.87
N THR A 2 -4.95 -43.99 32.60
CA THR A 2 -3.93 -43.99 31.55
C THR A 2 -3.75 -42.54 31.09
N VAL A 3 -2.57 -41.97 31.34
CA VAL A 3 -2.17 -40.67 30.76
C VAL A 3 -1.97 -40.91 29.27
N THR A 4 -2.95 -40.54 28.46
CA THR A 4 -2.79 -40.48 27.00
C THR A 4 -1.74 -39.44 26.68
N ALA A 5 -0.56 -39.88 26.22
CA ALA A 5 0.41 -39.01 25.59
C ALA A 5 -0.29 -38.37 24.38
N THR A 6 -0.59 -37.07 24.46
CA THR A 6 -1.02 -36.27 23.31
C THR A 6 0.12 -36.29 22.29
N THR A 7 0.02 -37.18 21.30
CA THR A 7 0.87 -37.16 20.12
C THR A 7 0.57 -35.89 19.34
N THR A 8 1.35 -34.84 19.62
CA THR A 8 1.31 -33.57 18.89
C THR A 8 1.52 -33.85 17.41
N SER A 9 0.57 -33.44 16.56
CA SER A 9 0.62 -33.71 15.13
C SER A 9 1.88 -33.09 14.49
N PRO A 10 2.39 -33.64 13.37
CA PRO A 10 3.52 -33.05 12.65
C PRO A 10 3.30 -31.57 12.32
N ALA A 11 2.09 -31.18 11.89
CA ALA A 11 1.78 -29.79 11.60
C ALA A 11 1.88 -28.90 12.85
N LEU A 12 1.30 -29.33 13.97
CA LEU A 12 1.31 -28.54 15.20
C LEU A 12 2.74 -28.37 15.77
N ARG A 13 3.57 -29.40 15.66
CA ARG A 13 5.00 -29.30 15.98
C ARG A 13 5.71 -28.30 15.07
N ALA A 14 5.50 -28.42 13.78
CA ALA A 14 6.08 -27.55 12.76
C ALA A 14 5.70 -26.07 12.96
N ARG A 15 4.41 -25.78 13.17
CA ARG A 15 3.92 -24.41 13.47
C ARG A 15 4.62 -23.80 14.67
N ARG A 16 4.79 -24.58 15.75
CA ARG A 16 5.51 -24.14 16.95
C ARG A 16 7.01 -23.96 16.72
N THR A 17 7.66 -24.90 16.03
CA THR A 17 9.12 -24.83 15.79
C THR A 17 9.49 -23.65 14.89
N TRP A 18 8.68 -23.37 13.86
CA TRP A 18 8.95 -22.29 12.89
C TRP A 18 8.12 -21.03 13.13
N ASN A 19 7.37 -20.98 14.24
CA ASN A 19 6.49 -19.88 14.62
C ASN A 19 5.58 -19.40 13.47
N ILE A 20 5.02 -20.35 12.71
CA ILE A 20 4.27 -20.03 11.48
C ILE A 20 3.08 -19.12 11.79
N ASP A 21 2.40 -19.32 12.92
CA ASP A 21 1.26 -18.50 13.34
C ASP A 21 1.61 -17.01 13.53
N GLN A 22 2.89 -16.67 13.71
CA GLN A 22 3.33 -15.28 13.96
C GLN A 22 3.59 -14.48 12.67
N TRP A 23 3.89 -15.15 11.56
CA TRP A 23 4.25 -14.49 10.30
C TRP A 23 3.42 -14.94 9.10
N GLY A 24 2.90 -16.18 9.14
CA GLY A 24 2.14 -16.79 8.06
C GLY A 24 0.83 -16.07 7.78
N SER A 25 0.27 -15.37 8.78
CA SER A 25 -0.89 -14.47 8.65
C SER A 25 -2.10 -15.12 7.94
N GLY A 26 -2.30 -16.43 8.16
CA GLY A 26 -3.34 -17.22 7.49
C GLY A 26 -3.00 -17.67 6.06
N TYR A 27 -2.07 -17.00 5.37
CA TYR A 27 -1.67 -17.32 4.00
C TYR A 27 -0.69 -18.48 3.90
N PHE A 28 0.21 -18.64 4.87
CA PHE A 28 1.23 -19.69 4.84
C PHE A 28 1.07 -20.62 6.03
N ASP A 29 1.19 -21.92 5.77
CA ASP A 29 0.98 -22.96 6.78
C ASP A 29 1.72 -24.25 6.43
N VAL A 30 1.51 -25.29 7.23
CA VAL A 30 2.02 -26.65 7.05
C VAL A 30 0.91 -27.65 7.38
N ASP A 31 0.82 -28.72 6.58
CA ASP A 31 -0.10 -29.83 6.83
C ASP A 31 0.54 -30.99 7.61
N ASP A 32 -0.27 -31.98 8.00
CA ASP A 32 0.21 -33.16 8.73
C ASP A 32 1.03 -34.12 7.86
N HIS A 33 1.07 -33.91 6.54
CA HIS A 33 1.97 -34.59 5.62
C HIS A 33 3.35 -33.89 5.53
N GLY A 34 3.54 -32.79 6.27
CA GLY A 34 4.79 -32.03 6.28
C GLY A 34 4.98 -31.13 5.05
N GLN A 35 3.92 -30.83 4.30
CA GLN A 35 3.97 -29.95 3.14
C GLN A 35 3.72 -28.51 3.55
N ALA A 36 4.55 -27.60 3.05
CA ALA A 36 4.29 -26.16 3.15
C ALA A 36 3.12 -25.79 2.24
N LEU A 37 2.15 -25.07 2.79
CA LEU A 37 0.93 -24.65 2.13
C LEU A 37 0.93 -23.15 1.88
N VAL A 38 0.29 -22.75 0.79
CA VAL A 38 -0.18 -21.37 0.56
C VAL A 38 -1.70 -21.36 0.42
N ARG A 39 -2.35 -20.40 1.07
CA ARG A 39 -3.77 -20.09 0.99
C ARG A 39 -3.91 -18.66 0.48
N PRO A 40 -4.06 -18.43 -0.84
CA PRO A 40 -4.03 -17.08 -1.39
C PRO A 40 -5.15 -16.16 -0.87
N LEU A 41 -6.27 -16.74 -0.41
CA LEU A 41 -7.43 -16.04 0.17
C LEU A 41 -7.40 -15.97 1.71
N GLY A 42 -6.27 -16.32 2.34
CA GLY A 42 -6.16 -16.39 3.80
C GLY A 42 -6.84 -17.63 4.41
N SER A 43 -6.88 -17.68 5.74
CA SER A 43 -7.51 -18.77 6.51
C SER A 43 -9.00 -18.57 6.78
N ASP A 44 -9.46 -17.33 6.66
CA ASP A 44 -10.79 -16.91 7.13
C ASP A 44 -11.85 -17.01 6.02
N ALA A 45 -11.41 -17.07 4.76
CA ALA A 45 -12.26 -17.32 3.61
C ALA A 45 -12.15 -18.78 3.13
N GLU A 46 -13.25 -19.34 2.62
CA GLU A 46 -13.18 -20.61 1.91
C GLU A 46 -12.36 -20.44 0.63
N GLY A 47 -11.31 -21.25 0.49
CA GLY A 47 -10.37 -21.13 -0.61
C GLY A 47 -9.42 -22.31 -0.72
N PRO A 48 -8.63 -22.37 -1.81
CA PRO A 48 -7.70 -23.46 -2.01
C PRO A 48 -6.53 -23.37 -1.02
N ALA A 49 -6.18 -24.51 -0.41
CA ALA A 49 -4.90 -24.71 0.25
C ALA A 49 -3.97 -25.48 -0.69
N LEU A 50 -2.91 -24.83 -1.16
CA LEU A 50 -2.03 -25.34 -2.21
C LEU A 50 -0.68 -25.75 -1.61
N PRO A 51 -0.28 -27.03 -1.71
CA PRO A 51 1.07 -27.44 -1.38
C PRO A 51 2.09 -26.81 -2.34
N LEU A 52 3.06 -26.08 -1.80
CA LEU A 52 4.12 -25.44 -2.58
C LEU A 52 4.96 -26.47 -3.36
N SER A 53 5.16 -27.66 -2.80
CA SER A 53 5.85 -28.77 -3.49
C SER A 53 5.07 -29.27 -4.72
N GLY A 54 3.73 -29.22 -4.68
CA GLY A 54 2.88 -29.50 -5.83
C GLY A 54 3.05 -28.44 -6.91
N LEU A 55 3.02 -27.17 -6.51
CA LEU A 55 3.22 -26.03 -7.41
C LEU A 55 4.59 -26.07 -8.11
N VAL A 56 5.67 -26.33 -7.37
CA VAL A 56 7.02 -26.45 -7.95
C VAL A 56 7.10 -27.56 -8.99
N ARG A 57 6.48 -28.72 -8.72
CA ARG A 57 6.43 -29.82 -9.70
C ARG A 57 5.67 -29.44 -10.97
N GLN A 58 4.56 -28.71 -10.83
CA GLN A 58 3.82 -28.20 -11.99
C GLN A 58 4.67 -27.23 -12.81
N LEU A 59 5.36 -26.27 -12.17
CA LEU A 59 6.24 -25.34 -12.86
C LEU A 59 7.37 -26.06 -13.62
N GLN A 60 7.99 -27.06 -13.00
CA GLN A 60 9.03 -27.87 -13.65
C GLN A 60 8.48 -28.66 -14.85
N SER A 61 7.28 -29.25 -14.73
CA SER A 61 6.62 -29.95 -15.84
C SER A 61 6.25 -29.02 -17.01
N ALA A 62 6.02 -27.73 -16.71
CA ALA A 62 5.82 -26.68 -17.71
C ALA A 62 7.14 -26.17 -18.35
N GLY A 63 8.29 -26.80 -18.02
CA GLY A 63 9.59 -26.47 -18.59
C GLY A 63 10.34 -25.33 -17.87
N LEU A 64 9.81 -24.82 -16.75
CA LEU A 64 10.49 -23.78 -15.96
C LEU A 64 11.62 -24.40 -15.13
N ARG A 65 12.78 -23.73 -15.14
CA ARG A 65 13.92 -24.09 -14.29
C ARG A 65 13.92 -23.23 -13.03
N LEU A 66 14.30 -23.83 -11.90
CA LEU A 66 14.48 -23.10 -10.65
C LEU A 66 15.83 -22.32 -10.67
N PRO A 67 15.93 -21.18 -9.98
CA PRO A 67 14.93 -20.57 -9.10
C PRO A 67 13.80 -19.86 -9.85
N VAL A 68 12.57 -19.93 -9.29
CA VAL A 68 11.39 -19.22 -9.80
C VAL A 68 10.83 -18.33 -8.69
N LEU A 69 10.46 -17.09 -9.04
CA LEU A 69 9.73 -16.20 -8.15
C LEU A 69 8.23 -16.31 -8.44
N VAL A 70 7.48 -16.89 -7.49
CA VAL A 70 6.02 -16.98 -7.56
C VAL A 70 5.40 -15.79 -6.83
N ARG A 71 4.38 -15.18 -7.45
CA ARG A 71 3.59 -14.11 -6.85
C ARG A 71 2.14 -14.58 -6.74
N PHE A 72 1.52 -14.33 -5.59
CA PHE A 72 0.11 -14.60 -5.34
C PHE A 72 -0.61 -13.26 -5.24
N SER A 73 -1.23 -12.81 -6.34
CA SER A 73 -1.92 -11.51 -6.40
C SER A 73 -3.14 -11.46 -5.47
N ASP A 74 -3.82 -12.59 -5.26
CA ASP A 74 -4.96 -12.68 -4.34
C ASP A 74 -4.58 -12.27 -2.90
N ILE A 75 -3.34 -12.55 -2.47
CA ILE A 75 -2.84 -12.09 -1.17
C ILE A 75 -2.77 -10.56 -1.15
N LEU A 76 -2.36 -9.91 -2.24
CA LEU A 76 -2.34 -8.44 -2.29
C LEU A 76 -3.75 -7.86 -2.17
N HIS A 77 -4.73 -8.47 -2.84
CA HIS A 77 -6.12 -8.03 -2.77
C HIS A 77 -6.69 -8.18 -1.36
N ASP A 78 -6.57 -9.37 -0.78
CA ASP A 78 -7.05 -9.65 0.57
C ASP A 78 -6.37 -8.73 1.62
N ARG A 79 -5.07 -8.42 1.46
CA ARG A 79 -4.40 -7.47 2.36
C ARG A 79 -4.93 -6.03 2.27
N VAL A 80 -5.32 -5.57 1.09
CA VAL A 80 -5.93 -4.25 0.91
C VAL A 80 -7.32 -4.23 1.53
N GLU A 81 -8.13 -5.27 1.32
CA GLU A 81 -9.48 -5.41 1.88
C GLU A 81 -9.44 -5.51 3.41
N GLN A 82 -8.56 -6.34 3.97
CA GLN A 82 -8.37 -6.44 5.42
C GLN A 82 -7.97 -5.10 6.05
N LEU A 83 -7.09 -4.34 5.40
CA LEU A 83 -6.68 -3.02 5.89
C LEU A 83 -7.86 -2.05 5.90
N CYS A 84 -8.60 -1.96 4.79
CA CYS A 84 -9.77 -1.09 4.68
C CYS A 84 -10.86 -1.49 5.70
N GLY A 85 -11.14 -2.79 5.81
CA GLY A 85 -12.11 -3.34 6.76
C GLY A 85 -11.74 -3.11 8.23
N ALA A 86 -10.44 -3.16 8.57
CA ALA A 86 -9.97 -2.84 9.92
C ALA A 86 -10.22 -1.36 10.26
N PHE A 87 -9.98 -0.45 9.33
CA PHE A 87 -10.32 0.97 9.51
C PHE A 87 -11.84 1.17 9.58
N ASP A 88 -12.63 0.45 8.80
CA ASP A 88 -14.10 0.52 8.85
C ASP A 88 -14.66 0.05 10.20
N ALA A 89 -14.08 -0.99 10.79
CA ALA A 89 -14.42 -1.41 12.15
C ALA A 89 -14.08 -0.31 13.16
N ALA A 90 -12.84 0.19 13.14
CA ALA A 90 -12.39 1.22 14.08
C ALA A 90 -13.18 2.54 13.94
N MET A 91 -13.53 2.95 12.73
CA MET A 91 -14.34 4.15 12.49
C MET A 91 -15.76 3.98 13.01
N ARG A 92 -16.37 2.79 12.87
CA ARG A 92 -17.68 2.51 13.46
C ARG A 92 -17.63 2.55 14.99
N ASP A 93 -16.64 1.92 15.59
CA ASP A 93 -16.48 1.88 17.05
C ASP A 93 -16.25 3.28 17.66
N CYS A 94 -15.61 4.18 16.91
CA CYS A 94 -15.34 5.55 17.33
C CYS A 94 -16.39 6.58 16.85
N GLU A 95 -17.46 6.14 16.18
CA GLU A 95 -18.46 7.00 15.53
C GLU A 95 -17.85 8.07 14.58
N TYR A 96 -16.71 7.74 13.96
CA TYR A 96 -15.97 8.64 13.09
C TYR A 96 -16.71 8.85 11.75
N GLN A 97 -16.94 10.12 11.39
CA GLN A 97 -17.74 10.50 10.22
C GLN A 97 -16.91 10.75 8.94
N GLY A 98 -15.57 10.68 9.04
CA GLY A 98 -14.70 10.82 7.87
C GLY A 98 -14.54 9.51 7.09
N GLY A 99 -13.78 9.59 5.99
CA GLY A 99 -13.45 8.43 5.17
C GLY A 99 -12.03 7.93 5.40
N TYR A 100 -11.77 6.69 4.98
CA TYR A 100 -10.44 6.10 4.89
C TYR A 100 -10.10 5.74 3.44
N THR A 101 -8.92 6.16 3.00
CA THR A 101 -8.33 5.80 1.71
C THR A 101 -6.93 5.24 1.97
N ALA A 102 -6.68 4.00 1.55
CA ALA A 102 -5.35 3.41 1.56
C ALA A 102 -4.51 4.03 0.43
N VAL A 103 -3.29 4.46 0.74
CA VAL A 103 -2.36 5.02 -0.26
C VAL A 103 -1.12 4.13 -0.33
N TYR A 104 -0.85 3.56 -1.50
CA TYR A 104 0.29 2.67 -1.69
C TYR A 104 1.55 3.43 -2.13
N PRO A 105 2.63 3.44 -1.32
CA PRO A 105 3.90 4.02 -1.71
C PRO A 105 4.62 3.15 -2.74
N ILE A 106 4.66 3.59 -3.99
CA ILE A 106 5.26 2.79 -5.07
C ILE A 106 6.77 2.58 -4.89
N LYS A 107 7.42 3.42 -4.06
CA LYS A 107 8.84 3.26 -3.67
C LYS A 107 9.16 1.89 -3.07
N VAL A 108 8.17 1.21 -2.49
CA VAL A 108 8.33 -0.12 -1.87
C VAL A 108 8.48 -1.20 -2.94
N ASN A 109 7.70 -1.12 -4.03
CA ASN A 109 7.80 -2.02 -5.16
C ASN A 109 7.19 -1.38 -6.42
N GLN A 110 8.05 -0.89 -7.30
CA GLN A 110 7.68 -0.19 -8.53
C GLN A 110 7.26 -1.13 -9.66
N GLN A 111 7.23 -2.46 -9.45
CA GLN A 111 6.88 -3.39 -10.52
C GLN A 111 5.44 -3.20 -10.94
N ARG A 112 5.24 -2.88 -12.23
CA ARG A 112 3.94 -2.65 -12.87
C ARG A 112 2.87 -3.63 -12.40
N ARG A 113 3.14 -4.94 -12.45
CA ARG A 113 2.17 -5.97 -12.05
C ARG A 113 1.71 -5.81 -10.61
N VAL A 114 2.61 -5.51 -9.67
CA VAL A 114 2.22 -5.34 -8.25
C VAL A 114 1.31 -4.13 -8.07
N VAL A 115 1.65 -3.02 -8.72
CA VAL A 115 0.83 -1.80 -8.67
C VAL A 115 -0.52 -2.01 -9.35
N GLU A 116 -0.55 -2.71 -10.50
CA GLU A 116 -1.79 -3.06 -11.20
C GLU A 116 -2.72 -3.91 -10.32
N GLU A 117 -2.22 -4.94 -9.62
CA GLU A 117 -3.05 -5.76 -8.73
C GLU A 117 -3.56 -4.94 -7.52
N ILE A 118 -2.72 -4.10 -6.90
CA ILE A 118 -3.18 -3.19 -5.83
C ILE A 118 -4.31 -2.27 -6.32
N LEU A 119 -4.18 -1.80 -7.56
CA LEU A 119 -5.16 -0.98 -8.25
C LEU A 119 -6.33 -1.79 -8.88
N ALA A 120 -6.34 -3.12 -8.83
CA ALA A 120 -7.42 -3.95 -9.34
C ALA A 120 -8.41 -4.37 -8.24
N THR A 121 -8.12 -4.00 -6.99
CA THR A 121 -8.95 -4.30 -5.82
C THR A 121 -10.35 -3.67 -5.90
N ALA A 122 -11.34 -4.34 -5.30
CA ALA A 122 -12.70 -3.81 -5.20
C ALA A 122 -12.75 -2.44 -4.49
N GLU A 123 -11.87 -2.25 -3.50
CA GLU A 123 -11.71 -0.98 -2.78
C GLU A 123 -11.36 0.19 -3.71
N ARG A 124 -10.58 -0.01 -4.79
CA ARG A 124 -10.34 1.06 -5.77
C ARG A 124 -11.61 1.49 -6.49
N GLY A 125 -12.52 0.55 -6.80
CA GLY A 125 -13.82 0.86 -7.39
C GLY A 125 -14.67 1.80 -6.52
N SER A 126 -14.44 1.78 -5.20
CA SER A 126 -15.04 2.71 -4.23
C SER A 126 -14.22 3.99 -3.99
N GLY A 127 -13.12 4.19 -4.73
CA GLY A 127 -12.22 5.34 -4.58
C GLY A 127 -11.36 5.29 -3.31
N ARG A 128 -11.22 4.11 -2.69
CA ARG A 128 -10.54 3.92 -1.40
C ARG A 128 -9.10 3.46 -1.51
N VAL A 129 -8.55 3.41 -2.72
CA VAL A 129 -7.13 3.10 -2.98
C VAL A 129 -6.51 4.17 -3.87
N GLY A 130 -5.35 4.68 -3.47
CA GLY A 130 -4.53 5.63 -4.21
C GLY A 130 -3.05 5.25 -4.21
N LEU A 131 -2.22 6.06 -4.88
CA LEU A 131 -0.77 5.85 -5.00
C LEU A 131 0.01 7.03 -4.41
N GLU A 132 1.15 6.76 -3.76
CA GLU A 132 2.12 7.79 -3.34
C GLU A 132 3.36 7.72 -4.22
N ALA A 133 3.76 8.87 -4.78
CA ALA A 133 5.03 9.09 -5.46
C ALA A 133 5.96 9.97 -4.61
N GLY A 134 7.20 9.54 -4.39
CA GLY A 134 8.22 10.27 -3.64
C GLY A 134 9.26 10.97 -4.51
N SER A 135 9.21 10.81 -5.83
CA SER A 135 10.16 11.39 -6.78
C SER A 135 9.52 11.62 -8.16
N LYS A 136 10.17 12.45 -9.00
CA LYS A 136 9.67 12.76 -10.35
C LYS A 136 9.52 11.53 -11.25
N PRO A 137 10.47 10.56 -11.29
CA PRO A 137 10.29 9.31 -12.03
C PRO A 137 9.13 8.46 -11.48
N GLU A 138 8.95 8.43 -10.16
CA GLU A 138 7.83 7.74 -9.53
C GLU A 138 6.49 8.38 -9.92
N LEU A 139 6.39 9.71 -9.93
CA LEU A 139 5.17 10.40 -10.35
C LEU A 139 4.79 10.06 -11.80
N LEU A 140 5.76 10.04 -12.72
CA LEU A 140 5.52 9.62 -14.10
C LEU A 140 5.02 8.17 -14.19
N ALA A 141 5.60 7.26 -13.40
CA ALA A 141 5.13 5.88 -13.33
C ALA A 141 3.70 5.78 -12.78
N VAL A 142 3.38 6.53 -11.72
CA VAL A 142 2.03 6.58 -11.14
C VAL A 142 1.00 7.09 -12.15
N LEU A 143 1.32 8.17 -12.88
CA LEU A 143 0.45 8.70 -13.93
C LEU A 143 0.22 7.66 -15.04
N ALA A 144 1.29 7.03 -15.54
CA ALA A 144 1.21 6.01 -16.60
C ALA A 144 0.46 4.73 -16.19
N LEU A 145 0.38 4.43 -14.88
CA LEU A 145 -0.37 3.28 -14.36
C LEU A 145 -1.83 3.64 -14.01
N SER A 146 -2.18 4.93 -14.04
CA SER A 146 -3.50 5.43 -13.65
C SER A 146 -4.44 5.70 -14.85
N ASP A 147 -4.04 5.33 -16.07
CA ASP A 147 -4.76 5.63 -17.33
C ASP A 147 -6.26 5.19 -17.37
N SER A 148 -6.68 4.27 -16.52
CA SER A 148 -8.03 3.68 -16.54
C SER A 148 -9.05 4.35 -15.60
N GLY A 149 -8.79 5.56 -15.10
CA GLY A 149 -9.80 6.35 -14.37
C GLY A 149 -9.21 7.47 -13.50
N SER A 150 -10.08 8.19 -12.78
CA SER A 150 -9.62 9.13 -11.76
C SER A 150 -8.96 8.34 -10.62
N SER A 151 -7.68 8.60 -10.35
CA SER A 151 -6.90 7.99 -9.28
C SER A 151 -6.55 9.06 -8.26
N LEU A 152 -6.50 8.69 -6.98
CA LEU A 152 -5.93 9.53 -5.93
C LEU A 152 -4.40 9.36 -5.94
N ILE A 153 -3.68 10.47 -6.08
CA ILE A 153 -2.22 10.51 -6.15
C ILE A 153 -1.70 11.44 -5.06
N VAL A 154 -0.81 10.93 -4.20
CA VAL A 154 -0.12 11.73 -3.19
C VAL A 154 1.32 11.95 -3.61
N CYS A 155 1.71 13.20 -3.74
CA CYS A 155 3.02 13.65 -4.17
C CYS A 155 3.85 14.10 -2.97
N ASN A 156 4.89 13.33 -2.65
CA ASN A 156 5.76 13.51 -1.49
C ASN A 156 7.23 13.67 -1.92
N GLY A 157 8.12 14.00 -0.99
CA GLY A 157 9.56 14.15 -1.26
C GLY A 157 9.95 15.51 -1.86
N TYR A 158 11.15 15.57 -2.44
CA TYR A 158 11.70 16.82 -3.00
C TYR A 158 11.01 17.20 -4.32
N LYS A 159 10.53 18.45 -4.40
CA LYS A 159 9.76 18.96 -5.54
C LYS A 159 10.53 20.09 -6.22
N ASP A 160 11.02 19.82 -7.43
CA ASP A 160 11.49 20.85 -8.34
C ASP A 160 10.30 21.40 -9.16
N ARG A 161 10.55 22.44 -9.96
CA ARG A 161 9.54 23.09 -10.80
C ARG A 161 8.86 22.09 -11.75
N GLU A 162 9.62 21.19 -12.32
CA GLU A 162 9.12 20.18 -13.26
C GLU A 162 8.21 19.16 -12.57
N TYR A 163 8.57 18.68 -11.39
CA TYR A 163 7.73 17.81 -10.57
C TYR A 163 6.38 18.47 -10.31
N VAL A 164 6.38 19.73 -9.84
CA VAL A 164 5.15 20.46 -9.53
C VAL A 164 4.28 20.60 -10.78
N ARG A 165 4.86 20.96 -11.92
CA ARG A 165 4.13 21.03 -13.20
C ARG A 165 3.51 19.70 -13.57
N LEU A 166 4.27 18.59 -13.47
CA LEU A 166 3.76 17.26 -13.78
C LEU A 166 2.58 16.86 -12.90
N ALA A 167 2.65 17.16 -11.60
CA ALA A 167 1.56 16.90 -10.67
C ALA A 167 0.29 17.71 -11.03
N LEU A 168 0.45 19.00 -11.33
CA LEU A 168 -0.66 19.87 -11.74
C LEU A 168 -1.25 19.47 -13.10
N LEU A 169 -0.44 18.96 -14.03
CA LEU A 169 -0.92 18.38 -15.27
C LEU A 169 -1.70 17.08 -15.02
N GLY A 170 -1.26 16.26 -14.07
CA GLY A 170 -2.02 15.09 -13.62
C GLY A 170 -3.42 15.45 -13.11
N GLU A 171 -3.56 16.55 -12.38
CA GLU A 171 -4.86 17.10 -11.96
C GLU A 171 -5.73 17.47 -13.17
N LYS A 172 -5.15 18.16 -14.18
CA LYS A 172 -5.87 18.48 -15.43
C LYS A 172 -6.34 17.26 -16.21
N LEU A 173 -5.61 16.14 -16.09
CA LEU A 173 -5.99 14.87 -16.71
C LEU A 173 -7.12 14.15 -15.96
N GLY A 174 -7.60 14.72 -14.84
CA GLY A 174 -8.76 14.22 -14.09
C GLY A 174 -8.40 13.34 -12.88
N HIS A 175 -7.11 13.22 -12.53
CA HIS A 175 -6.70 12.60 -11.27
C HIS A 175 -6.91 13.57 -10.10
N LYS A 176 -6.95 13.03 -8.88
CA LYS A 176 -6.96 13.82 -7.63
C LYS A 176 -5.55 13.84 -7.06
N VAL A 177 -4.80 14.91 -7.35
CA VAL A 177 -3.38 15.03 -7.02
C VAL A 177 -3.18 15.91 -5.79
N TYR A 178 -2.62 15.32 -4.73
CA TYR A 178 -2.29 16.01 -3.48
C TYR A 178 -0.78 16.28 -3.41
N LEU A 179 -0.41 17.56 -3.40
CA LEU A 179 0.98 17.98 -3.20
C LEU A 179 1.24 18.19 -1.70
N VAL A 180 2.04 17.30 -1.09
CA VAL A 180 2.43 17.40 0.31
C VAL A 180 3.53 18.42 0.44
N VAL A 181 3.29 19.55 1.12
CA VAL A 181 4.33 20.59 1.26
C VAL A 181 5.16 20.34 2.50
N GLU A 182 6.46 20.17 2.28
CA GLU A 182 7.46 19.92 3.32
C GLU A 182 8.23 21.19 3.72
N LYS A 183 8.37 22.15 2.79
CA LYS A 183 9.08 23.42 2.99
C LYS A 183 8.25 24.58 2.47
N LEU A 184 8.29 25.72 3.17
CA LEU A 184 7.55 26.92 2.77
C LEU A 184 7.89 27.41 1.34
N SER A 185 9.14 27.21 0.89
CA SER A 185 9.57 27.54 -0.47
C SER A 185 8.82 26.74 -1.55
N GLU A 186 8.35 25.52 -1.24
CA GLU A 186 7.56 24.71 -2.16
C GLU A 186 6.17 25.32 -2.39
N LEU A 187 5.58 25.96 -1.37
CA LEU A 187 4.27 26.60 -1.50
C LEU A 187 4.29 27.74 -2.53
N GLN A 188 5.35 28.56 -2.52
CA GLN A 188 5.51 29.65 -3.51
C GLN A 188 5.59 29.09 -4.93
N LEU A 189 6.44 28.08 -5.13
CA LEU A 189 6.58 27.38 -6.41
C LEU A 189 5.25 26.79 -6.90
N ILE A 190 4.49 26.12 -6.02
CA ILE A 190 3.20 25.53 -6.39
C ILE A 190 2.18 26.60 -6.80
N LEU A 191 2.12 27.73 -6.07
CA LEU A 191 1.20 28.83 -6.40
C LEU A 191 1.56 29.54 -7.71
N GLU A 192 2.85 29.60 -8.06
CA GLU A 192 3.32 30.15 -9.33
C GLU A 192 2.94 29.22 -10.49
N GLU A 193 3.28 27.93 -10.40
CA GLU A 193 2.95 26.96 -11.45
C GLU A 193 1.45 26.75 -11.65
N ALA A 194 0.66 26.75 -10.56
CA ALA A 194 -0.80 26.61 -10.65
C ALA A 194 -1.44 27.79 -11.40
N ARG A 195 -0.92 29.01 -11.21
CA ARG A 195 -1.35 30.20 -11.95
C ARG A 195 -0.94 30.13 -13.41
N GLU A 196 0.31 29.78 -13.70
CA GLU A 196 0.80 29.62 -15.09
C GLU A 196 0.02 28.56 -15.86
N LEU A 197 -0.37 27.47 -15.19
CA LEU A 197 -1.09 26.37 -15.82
C LEU A 197 -2.60 26.53 -15.76
N GLU A 198 -3.16 27.60 -15.18
CA GLU A 198 -4.62 27.78 -15.02
C GLU A 198 -5.31 26.56 -14.38
N VAL A 199 -4.64 25.89 -13.43
CA VAL A 199 -5.21 24.78 -12.68
C VAL A 199 -5.88 25.35 -11.44
N THR A 200 -7.21 25.18 -11.35
CA THR A 200 -7.93 25.49 -10.11
C THR A 200 -7.82 24.27 -9.19
N PRO A 201 -7.09 24.36 -8.07
CA PRO A 201 -6.96 23.23 -7.17
C PRO A 201 -8.31 22.94 -6.50
N VAL A 202 -8.76 21.68 -6.47
CA VAL A 202 -10.11 21.31 -6.02
C VAL A 202 -10.34 21.71 -4.56
N SER A 203 -11.37 22.54 -4.33
CA SER A 203 -11.70 23.16 -3.04
C SER A 203 -13.08 22.73 -2.51
N ALA A 204 -13.17 22.47 -1.20
CA ALA A 204 -14.37 22.79 -0.42
C ALA A 204 -14.03 24.01 0.46
N CYS A 205 -14.52 25.19 0.07
CA CYS A 205 -14.49 26.48 0.78
C CYS A 205 -13.13 27.02 1.28
N ALA A 206 -12.54 27.95 0.50
CA ALA A 206 -11.54 29.00 0.80
C ALA A 206 -10.36 28.98 -0.21
N PRO A 207 -9.74 30.13 -0.56
CA PRO A 207 -8.71 30.21 -1.59
C PRO A 207 -7.40 29.63 -1.05
N ALA A 208 -7.26 28.32 -1.12
CA ALA A 208 -6.05 27.61 -0.76
C ALA A 208 -6.00 26.30 -1.54
N LEU A 209 -4.82 26.00 -2.08
CA LEU A 209 -4.43 24.68 -2.56
C LEU A 209 -4.93 23.56 -1.60
N PRO A 210 -5.27 22.34 -2.05
CA PRO A 210 -5.29 21.14 -1.20
C PRO A 210 -3.84 20.77 -0.87
N LEU A 211 -3.18 21.70 -0.19
CA LEU A 211 -1.85 21.59 0.32
C LEU A 211 -1.98 20.84 1.64
N TRP A 212 -1.62 19.56 1.65
CA TRP A 212 -1.35 18.91 2.91
C TRP A 212 0.01 19.42 3.35
N VAL A 213 0.03 20.51 4.13
CA VAL A 213 1.23 20.92 4.85
C VAL A 213 1.48 19.84 5.89
N LYS A 214 2.43 18.95 5.62
CA LYS A 214 2.97 18.12 6.68
C LYS A 214 3.85 19.02 7.54
N VAL A 215 3.28 19.57 8.62
CA VAL A 215 4.07 20.24 9.67
C VAL A 215 4.82 19.14 10.44
N SER A 216 5.84 18.56 9.83
CA SER A 216 6.84 17.75 10.55
C SER A 216 7.99 18.66 10.98
N GLY A 217 7.69 19.56 11.91
CA GLY A 217 8.74 20.19 12.70
C GLY A 217 9.20 19.19 13.74
N LYS A 218 10.43 18.65 13.63
CA LYS A 218 11.19 18.40 14.86
C LYS A 218 11.32 19.78 15.50
N ILE A 219 10.54 20.05 16.55
CA ILE A 219 10.70 21.28 17.33
C ILE A 219 12.19 21.32 17.73
N PRO A 220 12.98 22.29 17.24
CA PRO A 220 14.36 22.40 17.68
C PRO A 220 14.33 22.59 19.19
N ALA A 221 15.04 21.74 19.93
CA ALA A 221 15.21 21.96 21.36
C ALA A 221 15.75 23.38 21.55
N VAL A 222 14.99 24.23 22.23
CA VAL A 222 15.44 25.55 22.65
C VAL A 222 16.66 25.32 23.54
N LYS A 223 17.85 25.63 23.05
CA LYS A 223 19.03 25.74 23.91
C LYS A 223 18.80 26.98 24.78
N ASN A 224 18.58 26.78 26.07
CA ASN A 224 18.57 27.86 27.05
C ASN A 224 19.91 28.63 26.95
N PRO A 225 19.90 29.93 26.66
CA PRO A 225 21.08 30.76 26.80
C PRO A 225 21.17 31.20 28.28
N SER A 226 21.68 30.33 29.14
CA SER A 226 22.07 30.72 30.50
C SER A 226 23.05 29.73 31.11
N SER A 227 24.33 29.90 30.77
CA SER A 227 25.44 29.72 31.71
C SER A 227 26.61 30.53 31.19
N ALA A 228 26.71 31.76 31.69
CA ALA A 228 27.97 32.46 31.82
C ALA A 228 28.83 31.74 32.89
#